data_AF-A0A536D3Z0-F1
#
_entry.id   AF-A0A536D3Z0-F1
#
_cell.length_a   1.000
_cell.length_b   1.000
_cell.length_c   1.000
_cell.angle_alpha   90.00
_cell.angle_beta   90.00
_cell.angle_gamma   90.00
#
_symmetry.space_group_name_H-M   'P 1'
#
loop_
_entity.id
_entity.type
_entity.pdbx_description
1 polymer ?
#
loop_
_entity_poly.entity_id
_entity_poly.type
_entity_poly.pdbx_seq_one_letter_code
_entity_poly.pdbx_strand_id
1 'polypeptide(L)'
;RSLARLYAATIGEVDGVRLLTPNTLAKATEPQSAGEDLVLGYETRYATGFQLSFPFRPMAGEGSFGHYGMGGSVGFAHPGHGFAFGYVMNQMGPSGGVDPRTKGLIDALVDSLP
;
A
#
# COMPACT_ATOMS: atom_id res chain seq x y z
N ARG A 1 13.77 3.76 0.26
CA ARG A 1 13.55 5.23 0.42
C ARG A 1 12.72 5.84 -0.72
N SER A 2 13.12 5.73 -1.99
CA SER A 2 12.43 6.42 -3.10
C SER A 2 10.95 6.06 -3.24
N LEU A 3 10.59 4.79 -3.03
CA LEU A 3 9.21 4.32 -3.11
C LEU A 3 8.29 5.01 -2.10
N ALA A 4 8.71 5.13 -0.84
CA ALA A 4 7.95 5.84 0.20
C ALA A 4 7.76 7.32 -0.16
N ARG A 5 8.80 7.98 -0.70
CA ARG A 5 8.72 9.38 -1.14
C ARG A 5 7.76 9.57 -2.32
N LEU A 6 7.76 8.65 -3.27
CA LEU A 6 6.82 8.67 -4.39
C LEU A 6 5.39 8.58 -3.87
N TYR A 7 5.10 7.60 -3.00
CA TYR A 7 3.77 7.46 -2.41
C TYR A 7 3.38 8.67 -1.54
N ALA A 8 4.30 9.24 -0.76
CA ALA A 8 4.04 10.47 0.00
C ALA A 8 3.63 11.63 -0.92
N ALA A 9 4.29 11.79 -2.06
CA ALA A 9 3.97 12.82 -3.04
C ALA A 9 2.59 12.62 -3.73
N THR A 10 1.97 11.44 -3.60
CA THR A 10 0.59 11.22 -4.09
C THR A 10 -0.47 11.74 -3.11
N ILE A 11 -0.16 11.82 -1.82
CA ILE A 11 -1.11 12.24 -0.77
C ILE A 11 -0.84 13.67 -0.28
N GLY A 12 0.39 14.17 -0.44
CA GLY A 12 0.82 15.50 -0.04
C GLY A 12 1.95 16.03 -0.92
N GLU A 13 2.53 17.16 -0.51
CA GLU A 13 3.71 17.72 -1.16
C GLU A 13 4.99 17.16 -0.53
N VAL A 14 5.96 16.78 -1.37
CA VAL A 14 7.30 16.34 -0.95
C VAL A 14 8.31 17.12 -1.77
N ASP A 15 9.12 17.94 -1.10
CA ASP A 15 10.15 18.78 -1.73
C ASP A 15 9.61 19.63 -2.90
N GLY A 16 8.46 20.29 -2.70
CA GLY A 16 7.82 21.12 -3.72
C GLY A 16 7.00 20.36 -4.78
N VAL A 17 6.93 19.03 -4.69
CA VAL A 17 6.25 18.19 -5.69
C VAL A 17 5.02 17.52 -5.09
N ARG A 18 3.88 17.70 -5.73
CA ARG A 18 2.65 16.92 -5.51
C ARG A 18 2.23 16.24 -6.81
N LEU A 19 2.15 14.92 -6.78
CA LEU A 19 1.86 14.09 -7.96
C LEU A 19 0.37 14.00 -8.26
N LEU A 20 -0.49 13.88 -7.25
CA LEU A 20 -1.93 13.78 -7.42
C LEU A 20 -2.65 14.91 -6.70
N THR A 21 -3.61 15.52 -7.39
CA THR A 21 -4.59 16.39 -6.73
C THR A 21 -5.47 15.56 -5.78
N PRO A 22 -6.09 16.15 -4.74
CA PRO A 22 -7.02 15.41 -3.88
C PRO A 22 -8.15 14.70 -4.65
N ASN A 23 -8.69 15.34 -5.69
CA ASN A 23 -9.72 14.75 -6.54
C ASN A 23 -9.19 13.58 -7.39
N THR A 24 -7.98 13.71 -7.92
CA THR A 24 -7.33 12.61 -8.67
C THR A 24 -7.03 11.43 -7.76
N LEU A 25 -6.54 11.69 -6.54
CA LEU A 25 -6.29 10.66 -5.54
C LEU A 25 -7.57 9.89 -5.22
N ALA A 26 -8.68 10.60 -4.93
CA ALA A 26 -9.96 9.98 -4.63
C ALA A 26 -10.42 9.02 -5.74
N LYS A 27 -10.34 9.44 -7.01
CA LYS A 27 -10.67 8.59 -8.17
C LYS A 27 -9.69 7.43 -8.34
N ALA A 28 -8.40 7.66 -8.14
CA ALA A 28 -7.37 6.64 -8.29
C ALA A 28 -7.52 5.51 -7.26
N THR A 29 -8.04 5.82 -6.07
CA THR A 29 -8.24 4.87 -4.96
C THR A 29 -9.66 4.33 -4.86
N GLU A 30 -10.57 4.72 -5.76
CA GLU A 30 -11.93 4.20 -5.79
C GLU A 30 -11.95 2.72 -6.19
N PRO A 31 -12.59 1.82 -5.41
CA PRO A 31 -12.65 0.40 -5.75
C PRO A 31 -13.26 0.17 -7.14
N GLN A 32 -12.54 -0.53 -8.01
CA GLN A 32 -12.97 -0.94 -9.34
C GLN A 32 -13.31 -2.43 -9.42
N SER A 33 -12.67 -3.24 -8.57
CA SER A 33 -12.94 -4.68 -8.47
C SER A 33 -12.73 -5.16 -7.03
N ALA A 34 -13.59 -6.06 -6.58
CA ALA A 34 -13.49 -6.74 -5.30
C ALA A 34 -14.13 -8.14 -5.41
N GLY A 35 -13.46 -9.16 -4.88
CA GLY A 35 -13.94 -10.54 -4.89
C GLY A 35 -12.83 -11.53 -5.17
N GLU A 36 -13.23 -12.76 -5.51
CA GLU A 36 -12.29 -13.84 -5.83
C GLU A 36 -11.52 -13.51 -7.12
N ASP A 37 -10.19 -13.46 -6.99
CA ASP A 37 -9.30 -13.26 -8.11
C ASP A 37 -9.05 -14.59 -8.83
N LEU A 38 -9.36 -14.64 -10.13
CA LEU A 38 -9.27 -15.87 -10.94
C LEU A 38 -7.83 -16.38 -11.13
N VAL A 39 -6.82 -15.53 -10.92
CA VAL A 39 -5.41 -15.89 -11.07
C VAL A 39 -4.78 -16.18 -9.72
N LEU A 40 -5.05 -15.34 -8.72
CA LEU A 40 -4.47 -15.45 -7.40
C LEU A 40 -5.21 -16.48 -6.52
N GLY A 41 -6.46 -16.80 -6.83
CA GLY A 41 -7.26 -17.83 -6.15
C GLY A 41 -7.71 -17.45 -4.74
N TYR A 42 -7.72 -16.16 -4.42
CA TYR A 42 -8.20 -15.63 -3.14
C TYR A 42 -8.85 -14.25 -3.34
N GLU A 43 -9.52 -13.75 -2.29
CA GLU A 43 -10.17 -12.45 -2.33
C GLU A 43 -9.15 -11.31 -2.48
N THR A 44 -9.37 -10.46 -3.48
CA THR A 44 -8.59 -9.25 -3.71
C THR A 44 -9.49 -8.03 -3.85
N ARG A 45 -8.87 -6.86 -3.77
CA ARG A 45 -9.54 -5.58 -3.94
C ARG A 45 -8.61 -4.60 -4.63
N TYR A 46 -9.06 -4.05 -5.76
CA TYR A 46 -8.27 -3.18 -6.63
C TYR A 46 -9.03 -1.92 -6.99
N ALA A 47 -8.30 -0.80 -7.03
CA ALA A 47 -8.71 0.45 -7.61
C ALA A 47 -8.08 0.61 -9.01
N THR A 48 -7.93 1.85 -9.49
CA THR A 48 -7.33 2.10 -10.80
C THR A 48 -5.81 1.89 -10.74
N GLY A 49 -5.37 0.65 -10.91
CA GLY A 49 -3.95 0.23 -10.89
C GLY A 49 -3.35 0.02 -9.50
N PHE A 50 -4.05 0.43 -8.44
CA PHE A 50 -3.62 0.21 -7.05
C PHE A 50 -4.33 -0.97 -6.42
N GLN A 51 -3.57 -1.76 -5.68
CA GLN A 51 -4.11 -2.69 -4.70
C GLN A 51 -4.65 -1.89 -3.50
N LEU A 52 -5.83 -2.25 -3.01
CA LEU A 52 -6.39 -1.75 -1.76
C LEU A 52 -6.10 -2.74 -0.61
N SER A 53 -6.34 -2.33 0.63
CA SER A 53 -6.24 -3.21 1.78
C SER A 53 -7.30 -4.33 1.71
N PHE A 54 -6.88 -5.57 1.92
CA PHE A 54 -7.74 -6.75 2.12
C PHE A 54 -7.05 -7.74 3.07
N PRO A 55 -7.75 -8.74 3.66
CA PRO A 55 -7.22 -9.53 4.78
C PRO A 55 -5.84 -10.16 4.55
N PHE A 56 -5.57 -10.65 3.33
CA PHE A 56 -4.30 -11.28 2.99
C PHE A 56 -3.16 -10.29 2.71
N ARG A 57 -3.51 -9.02 2.47
CA ARG A 57 -2.59 -7.92 2.14
C ARG A 57 -3.07 -6.63 2.82
N PRO A 58 -3.00 -6.56 4.16
CA PRO A 58 -3.71 -5.54 4.92
C PRO A 58 -3.11 -4.14 4.81
N MET A 59 -1.83 -4.00 4.43
CA MET A 59 -1.09 -2.73 4.55
C MET A 59 -1.29 -2.16 5.96
N ALA A 60 -1.71 -0.90 6.09
CA ALA A 60 -2.07 -0.27 7.36
C ALA A 60 -3.59 -0.22 7.60
N GLY A 61 -4.36 -1.12 6.97
CA GLY A 61 -5.81 -1.19 7.09
C GLY A 61 -6.57 -0.37 6.05
N GLU A 62 -7.88 -0.24 6.27
CA GLU A 62 -8.80 0.44 5.37
C GLU A 62 -8.38 1.88 5.08
N GLY A 63 -8.38 2.25 3.80
CA GLY A 63 -7.86 3.54 3.33
C GLY A 63 -6.42 3.49 2.83
N SER A 64 -5.72 2.38 3.04
CA SER A 64 -4.42 2.13 2.38
C SER A 64 -4.61 1.86 0.87
N PHE A 65 -3.71 2.41 0.06
CA PHE A 65 -3.59 2.07 -1.37
C PHE A 65 -2.13 1.96 -1.77
N GLY A 66 -1.81 1.00 -2.63
CA GLY A 66 -0.45 0.74 -3.06
C GLY A 66 -0.31 -0.58 -3.79
N HIS A 67 0.77 -1.32 -3.53
CA HIS A 67 0.93 -2.67 -4.07
C HIS A 67 1.98 -3.49 -3.29
N TYR A 68 1.70 -4.77 -3.06
CA TYR A 68 2.71 -5.73 -2.62
C TYR A 68 3.44 -6.35 -3.82
N GLY A 69 4.74 -6.54 -3.72
CA GLY A 69 5.54 -7.27 -4.69
C GLY A 69 5.88 -8.68 -4.23
N MET A 70 6.18 -9.54 -5.20
CA MET A 70 6.57 -10.92 -4.94
C MET A 70 7.82 -10.98 -4.05
N GLY A 71 7.84 -11.95 -3.14
CA GLY A 71 8.92 -12.15 -2.18
C GLY A 71 8.86 -11.25 -0.95
N GLY A 72 7.99 -10.22 -0.92
CA GLY A 72 7.70 -9.41 0.28
C GLY A 72 7.92 -7.89 0.19
N SER A 73 8.18 -7.30 -0.98
CA SER A 73 8.29 -5.84 -1.09
C SER A 73 6.90 -5.21 -0.98
N VAL A 74 6.83 -3.96 -0.54
CA VAL A 74 5.55 -3.23 -0.51
C VAL A 74 5.80 -1.74 -0.58
N GLY A 75 4.97 -1.02 -1.32
CA GLY A 75 4.86 0.42 -1.23
C GLY A 75 3.40 0.83 -1.20
N PHE A 76 3.05 1.75 -0.31
CA PHE A 76 1.68 2.25 -0.17
C PHE A 76 1.64 3.61 0.51
N ALA A 77 0.48 4.26 0.46
CA ALA A 77 0.16 5.42 1.28
C ALA A 77 -1.17 5.23 2.02
N HIS A 78 -1.33 5.93 3.13
CA HIS A 78 -2.59 6.00 3.88
C HIS A 78 -2.97 7.46 4.11
N PRO A 79 -3.85 8.05 3.26
CA PRO A 79 -4.21 9.47 3.36
C PRO A 79 -4.75 9.86 4.74
N GLY A 80 -5.58 9.01 5.35
CA GLY A 80 -6.16 9.26 6.68
C GLY A 80 -5.13 9.35 7.81
N HIS A 81 -4.10 8.52 7.81
CA HIS A 81 -3.00 8.55 8.79
C HIS A 81 -1.86 9.50 8.37
N GLY A 82 -1.92 10.08 7.17
CA GLY A 82 -0.95 11.07 6.72
C GLY A 82 0.46 10.53 6.43
N PHE A 83 0.63 9.22 6.22
CA PHE A 83 1.95 8.63 5.94
C PHE A 83 2.01 7.83 4.63
N ALA A 84 3.24 7.60 4.17
CA ALA A 84 3.55 6.63 3.14
C ALA A 84 4.70 5.72 3.56
N PHE A 85 4.67 4.48 3.06
CA PHE A 85 5.59 3.43 3.45
C PHE A 85 6.20 2.77 2.21
N GLY A 86 7.44 2.30 2.35
CA GLY A 86 8.14 1.59 1.30
C GLY A 86 9.20 0.66 1.86
N TYR A 87 9.02 -0.64 1.66
CA TYR A 87 9.97 -1.69 2.01
C TYR A 87 10.44 -2.43 0.75
N VAL A 88 11.76 -2.54 0.61
CA VAL A 88 12.43 -3.20 -0.53
C VAL A 88 13.57 -4.03 0.03
N MET A 89 13.73 -5.23 -0.49
CA MET A 89 14.70 -6.22 -0.04
C MET A 89 15.15 -7.09 -1.22
N ASN A 90 16.30 -7.74 -1.05
CA ASN A 90 16.89 -8.66 -2.04
C ASN A 90 16.69 -10.14 -1.67
N GLN A 91 16.44 -10.45 -0.39
CA GLN A 91 16.11 -11.80 0.06
C GLN A 91 14.59 -12.01 -0.02
N MET A 92 14.15 -12.77 -1.03
CA MET A 92 12.75 -13.15 -1.17
C MET A 92 12.38 -14.14 -0.04
N GLY A 93 11.21 -13.90 0.55
CA GLY A 93 10.53 -14.86 1.41
C GLY A 93 9.64 -15.80 0.60
N PRO A 94 9.03 -16.81 1.25
CA PRO A 94 8.09 -17.70 0.61
C PRO A 94 6.87 -16.93 0.06
N SER A 95 6.30 -17.44 -1.03
CA SER A 95 5.04 -16.94 -1.58
C SER A 95 3.87 -17.46 -0.74
N GLY A 96 2.97 -16.55 -0.35
CA GLY A 96 1.76 -16.88 0.41
C GLY A 96 1.77 -16.23 1.79
N GLY A 97 0.74 -15.44 2.07
CA GLY A 97 0.52 -14.77 3.34
C GLY A 97 1.11 -13.37 3.42
N VAL A 98 0.85 -12.73 4.56
CA VAL A 98 1.45 -11.45 4.91
C VAL A 98 2.91 -11.70 5.30
N ASP A 99 3.83 -11.00 4.65
CA ASP A 99 5.25 -11.10 4.97
C ASP A 99 5.50 -10.56 6.39
N PRO A 100 6.03 -11.37 7.33
CA PRO A 100 6.16 -10.98 8.74
C PRO A 100 7.10 -9.78 8.94
N ARG A 101 8.06 -9.57 8.03
CA ARG A 101 8.98 -8.43 8.08
C ARG A 101 8.23 -7.15 7.81
N THR A 102 7.42 -7.13 6.75
CA THR A 102 6.60 -5.94 6.43
C THR A 102 5.50 -5.74 7.45
N LYS A 103 4.85 -6.81 7.91
CA LYS A 103 3.83 -6.71 8.96
C LYS A 103 4.38 -6.06 10.23
N GLY A 104 5.49 -6.58 10.77
CA GLY A 104 6.07 -6.02 11.99
C GLY A 104 6.50 -4.57 11.85
N LEU A 105 7.05 -4.17 10.70
CA LEU A 105 7.41 -2.77 10.44
C LEU A 105 6.21 -1.85 10.27
N ILE A 106 5.13 -2.32 9.65
CA ILE A 106 3.90 -1.54 9.47
C ILE A 106 3.17 -1.40 10.81
N ASP A 107 3.05 -2.48 11.57
CA ASP A 107 2.44 -2.47 12.91
C ASP A 107 3.19 -1.46 13.81
N ALA A 108 4.52 -1.53 13.87
CA ALA A 108 5.33 -0.60 14.66
C ALA A 108 5.19 0.87 14.21
N LEU A 109 4.99 1.11 12.90
CA LEU A 109 4.71 2.46 12.40
C LEU A 109 3.34 2.94 12.86
N VAL A 110 2.30 2.12 12.71
CA VAL A 110 0.93 2.45 13.13
C VAL A 110 0.86 2.70 14.63
N ASP A 111 1.52 1.86 15.44
CA ASP A 111 1.59 2.00 16.90
C ASP A 111 2.34 3.26 17.36
N SER A 112 3.15 3.88 16.48
CA SER A 112 3.88 5.11 16.77
C SER A 112 3.12 6.40 16.45
N LEU A 113 1.92 6.28 15.84
CA LEU A 113 1.07 7.43 15.55
C LEU A 113 0.45 8.00 16.85
N PRO A 114 0.26 9.32 16.93
CA PRO A 114 -0.28 9.99 18.12
C PRO A 114 -1.78 9.74 18.36
#